data_AF-A0A9X1U6S6-F1
#
_entry.id   AF-A0A9X1U6S6-F1
#
_cell.length_a   1.000
_cell.length_b   1.000
_cell.length_c   1.000
_cell.angle_alpha   90.00
_cell.angle_beta   90.00
_cell.angle_gamma   90.00
#
_symmetry.space_group_name_H-M   'P 1'
#
loop_
_entity.id
_entity.type
_entity.pdbx_description
1 polymer ?
#
loop_
_entity_poly.entity_id
_entity_poly.type
_entity_poly.pdbx_seq_one_letter_code
_entity_poly.pdbx_strand_id
1 'polypeptide(L)' 'MDLKTRKYNFIQELFKIDKEKVMTALERVLKQEIEEQLEISKAHKKELDSRLKSFKDNPEDVLDWEEVKRDW' A
#
# COMPACT_ATOMS: atom_id res chain seq x y z
N MET A 1 12.81 -9.42 25.88
CA MET A 1 13.63 -8.77 24.84
C MET A 1 12.83 -7.60 24.29
N ASP A 2 13.39 -6.40 24.29
CA ASP A 2 12.72 -5.21 23.78
C ASP A 2 12.63 -5.22 22.25
N LEU A 3 11.74 -4.38 21.69
CA LEU A 3 11.46 -4.32 20.25
C LEU A 3 12.72 -3.97 19.44
N LYS A 4 13.61 -3.13 19.97
CA LYS A 4 14.83 -2.70 19.26
C LYS A 4 15.79 -3.87 19.11
N THR A 5 16.01 -4.63 20.18
CA THR A 5 16.83 -5.85 20.14
C THR A 5 16.24 -6.89 19.20
N ARG A 6 14.92 -7.09 19.21
CA ARG A 6 14.25 -8.02 18.29
C ARG A 6 14.42 -7.61 16.82
N LYS A 7 14.29 -6.32 16.50
CA LYS A 7 14.51 -5.78 15.14
C LYS A 7 15.95 -6.01 14.68
N TYR A 8 16.92 -5.76 15.56
CA TYR A 8 18.33 -5.95 15.24
C TYR A 8 18.64 -7.41 14.90
N ASN A 9 18.19 -8.35 15.73
CA ASN A 9 18.38 -9.79 15.49
C ASN A 9 17.74 -10.24 14.17
N PHE A 10 16.52 -9.76 13.89
CA PHE A 10 15.84 -10.09 12.65
C PHE A 10 16.61 -9.59 11.41
N ILE A 11 17.13 -8.35 11.44
CA ILE A 11 17.97 -7.82 10.36
C ILE A 11 19.21 -8.70 10.14
N GLN A 12 19.87 -9.13 11.22
CA GLN A 12 21.03 -10.02 11.11
C GLN A 12 20.67 -11.39 10.49
N GLU A 13 19.46 -11.90 10.73
CA GLU A 13 18.97 -13.13 10.11
C GLU A 13 18.68 -12.95 8.62
N LEU A 14 18.12 -11.81 8.20
CA LEU A 14 17.86 -11.50 6.79
C LEU A 14 19.14 -11.56 5.94
N PHE A 15 20.26 -11.04 6.46
CA PHE A 15 21.55 -11.09 5.75
C PHE A 15 22.14 -12.49 5.57
N LYS A 16 21.61 -13.50 6.27
CA LYS A 16 22.03 -14.90 6.13
C LYS A 16 21.19 -15.66 5.09
N ILE A 17 20.19 -15.01 4.48
CA ILE A 17 19.30 -15.63 3.51
C ILE A 17 19.96 -15.57 2.12
N ASP A 18 20.44 -16.70 1.64
CA ASP A 18 21.07 -16.78 0.31
C ASP A 18 20.06 -17.00 -0.84
N LYS A 19 18.83 -17.40 -0.51
CA LYS A 19 17.80 -17.74 -1.52
C LYS A 19 16.94 -16.53 -1.83
N GLU A 20 17.10 -15.97 -3.03
CA GLU A 20 16.33 -14.82 -3.52
C GLU A 20 14.81 -15.00 -3.36
N LYS A 21 14.27 -16.18 -3.72
CA LYS A 21 12.84 -16.47 -3.55
C LYS A 21 12.31 -16.29 -2.13
N VAL A 22 13.16 -16.49 -1.12
CA VAL A 22 12.79 -16.32 0.30
C VAL A 22 12.73 -14.84 0.64
N MET A 23 13.69 -14.04 0.16
CA MET A 23 13.67 -12.58 0.29
C MET A 23 12.45 -11.97 -0.38
N THR A 24 12.14 -12.38 -1.61
CA THR A 24 10.93 -11.92 -2.33
C THR A 24 9.65 -12.20 -1.56
N ALA A 25 9.54 -13.37 -0.93
CA ALA A 25 8.36 -13.72 -0.14
C ALA A 25 8.25 -12.85 1.13
N LEU A 26 9.37 -12.58 1.80
CA LEU A 26 9.41 -11.73 3.00
C LEU A 26 9.06 -10.27 2.68
N GLU A 27 9.62 -9.73 1.60
CA GLU A 27 9.30 -8.38 1.13
C GLU A 27 7.81 -8.23 0.82
N ARG A 28 7.20 -9.22 0.16
CA ARG A 28 5.76 -9.21 -0.13
C ARG A 28 4.92 -9.15 1.14
N VAL A 29 5.25 -9.95 2.15
CA VAL A 29 4.52 -9.98 3.42
C VAL A 29 4.66 -8.66 4.16
N LEU A 30 5.88 -8.11 4.25
CA LEU A 30 6.10 -6.81 4.88
C LEU A 30 5.35 -5.68 4.17
N LYS A 31 5.37 -5.69 2.83
CA LYS A 31 4.66 -4.70 2.02
C LYS A 31 3.15 -4.79 2.22
N GLN A 32 2.59 -6.00 2.24
CA GLN A 32 1.17 -6.22 2.49
C GLN A 32 0.75 -5.70 3.87
N GLU A 33 1.49 -6.01 4.93
CA GLU A 33 1.20 -5.50 6.28
C GLU A 33 1.25 -3.97 6.35
N ILE A 34 2.24 -3.36 5.67
CA ILE A 34 2.33 -1.90 5.58
C ILE A 34 1.15 -1.32 4.80
N GLU A 35 0.79 -1.90 3.66
CA GLU A 35 -0.34 -1.48 2.85
C GLU A 35 -1.68 -1.64 3.57
N GLU A 36 -1.85 -2.72 4.35
CA GLU A 36 -3.03 -2.95 5.20
C GLU A 36 -3.13 -1.92 6.32
N GLN A 37 -2.00 -1.50 6.91
CA GLN A 37 -1.98 -0.42 7.91
C GLN A 37 -2.13 0.98 7.29
N LEU A 38 -1.73 1.13 6.03
CA LEU A 38 -1.94 2.33 5.22
C LEU A 38 -3.33 2.36 4.57
N GLU A 39 -4.24 1.43 4.90
CA GLU A 39 -5.55 1.33 4.25
C GLU A 39 -6.23 2.70 4.20
N ILE A 40 -6.36 3.20 2.98
CA ILE A 40 -7.31 4.25 2.63
C ILE A 40 -8.65 3.79 3.20
N SER A 41 -9.33 4.66 3.96
CA SER A 41 -10.60 4.30 4.60
C SER A 41 -11.52 3.58 3.60
N LYS A 42 -12.35 2.64 4.04
CA LYS A 42 -13.30 1.94 3.15
C LYS A 42 -14.12 2.92 2.30
N ALA A 43 -14.40 4.11 2.82
CA ALA A 43 -15.05 5.19 2.09
C ALA A 43 -14.18 5.73 0.94
N HIS A 44 -12.90 6.04 1.20
CA HIS A 44 -11.97 6.53 0.18
C HIS A 44 -11.66 5.47 -0.89
N LYS A 45 -11.54 4.20 -0.51
CA LYS A 45 -11.36 3.10 -1.46
C LYS A 45 -12.59 2.94 -2.37
N LYS A 46 -13.80 3.01 -1.80
CA LYS A 46 -15.05 2.96 -2.56
C LYS A 46 -15.18 4.11 -3.54
N GLU A 47 -14.80 5.33 -3.13
CA GLU A 47 -14.79 6.49 -4.00
C GLU A 47 -13.78 6.33 -5.14
N LEU A 48 -12.57 5.87 -4.84
CA LEU A 48 -11.54 5.60 -5.84
C LEU A 48 -11.99 4.53 -6.85
N ASP A 49 -12.55 3.42 -6.38
CA ASP A 49 -13.07 2.35 -7.24
C ASP A 49 -14.22 2.86 -8.14
N SER A 50 -15.10 3.71 -7.61
CA SER A 50 -16.16 4.35 -8.38
C SER A 50 -15.59 5.24 -9.49
N ARG A 51 -14.59 6.08 -9.17
CA ARG A 51 -13.95 6.96 -10.14
C ARG A 51 -13.19 6.19 -11.22
N LEU A 52 -12.45 5.15 -10.84
CA LEU A 52 -11.75 4.29 -11.80
C LEU A 52 -12.73 3.60 -12.76
N LYS A 53 -13.90 3.18 -12.26
CA LYS A 53 -14.94 2.60 -13.09
C LYS A 53 -15.55 3.63 -14.06
N SER A 54 -15.94 4.81 -13.57
CA SER A 54 -16.47 5.88 -14.42
C SER A 54 -15.47 6.31 -15.49
N PHE A 55 -14.20 6.45 -15.14
CA PHE A 55 -13.13 6.80 -16.09
C PHE A 55 -12.91 5.71 -17.14
N LYS A 56 -12.99 4.43 -16.77
CA LYS A 56 -12.90 3.32 -17.74
C LYS A 56 -14.02 3.37 -18.77
N ASP A 57 -15.22 3.75 -18.35
CA ASP A 57 -16.40 3.85 -19.20
C ASP A 57 -16.42 5.16 -20.01
N ASN A 58 -15.79 6.24 -19.50
CA ASN A 58 -15.64 7.53 -20.18
C ASN A 58 -14.28 8.20 -19.89
N PRO A 59 -13.22 7.92 -20.69
CA PRO A 59 -11.86 8.38 -20.40
C PRO A 59 -11.64 9.89 -20.57
N GLU A 60 -12.55 10.59 -21.25
CA GLU A 60 -12.49 12.05 -21.43
C GLU A 60 -13.21 12.80 -20.29
N ASP A 61 -13.94 12.07 -19.44
CA ASP A 61 -14.58 12.60 -18.24
C ASP A 61 -13.57 12.65 -17.09
N VAL A 62 -12.63 13.58 -17.23
CA VAL A 62 -11.58 13.83 -16.25
C VAL A 62 -12.09 14.83 -15.24
N LEU A 63 -12.12 14.42 -13.98
CA LEU A 63 -12.59 15.24 -12.86
C LEU A 63 -11.61 16.40 -12.61
N ASP A 64 -12.09 17.65 -12.76
CA ASP A 64 -11.29 18.84 -12.49
C ASP A 64 -11.13 19.05 -10.98
N TRP A 65 -9.89 18.92 -10.51
CA TRP A 65 -9.56 19.11 -9.10
C TRP A 65 -9.88 20.53 -8.60
N GLU A 66 -9.81 21.54 -9.46
CA GLU A 66 -10.13 22.93 -9.12
C GLU A 66 -11.62 23.14 -8.85
N GLU A 67 -12.48 22.29 -9.45
CA GLU A 67 -13.93 22.31 -9.26
C GLU A 67 -14.33 21.62 -7.95
N VAL A 68 -13.72 20.46 -7.65
CA VAL A 68 -14.18 19.58 -6.55
C VAL A 68 -13.57 19.93 -5.19
N LYS A 69 -12.44 20.64 -5.14
CA LYS A 69 -11.78 20.99 -3.86
C LYS A 69 -12.60 21.90 -2.92
N ARG A 70 -13.68 22.52 -3.42
CA ARG A 70 -14.53 23.42 -2.62
C ARG A 70 -15.49 22.67 -1.69
N ASP A 71 -15.83 21.43 -2.04
CA ASP A 71 -16.86 20.63 -1.35
C ASP A 71 -16.25 19.46 -0.54
N TRP A 72 -14.92 19.47 -0.36
CA TRP A 72 -14.15 18.39 0.27
C TRP A 72 -13.72 18.71 1.70
#